data_AF-A0A968ADN4-F1
#
_entry.id   AF-A0A968ADN4-F1
#
_cell.length_a   1.000
_cell.length_b   1.000
_cell.length_c   1.000
_cell.angle_alpha   90.00
_cell.angle_beta   90.00
_cell.angle_gamma   90.00
#
_symmetry.space_group_name_H-M   'P 1'
#
loop_
_entity.id
_entity.type
_entity.pdbx_description
1 polymer ?
#
loop_
_entity_poly.entity_id
_entity_poly.type
_entity_poly.pdbx_seq_one_letter_code
_entity_poly.pdbx_strand_id
1 'polypeptide(L)'
;TPGEAKNTYGTGCFMLINTGNQIYESKNGLLTTVGYQIGDQDAVYALEGSIAITGALVQWLRDNLGIIESSSEVEDLARSVDD
;
A
#
# COMPACT_ATOMS: atom_id res chain seq x y z
N THR A 1 4.04 15.27 -7.10
CA THR A 1 4.15 15.45 -8.56
C THR A 1 3.84 14.13 -9.27
N PRO A 2 3.62 14.12 -10.59
CA PRO A 2 3.44 12.86 -11.31
C PRO A 2 4.59 11.89 -11.03
N GLY A 3 4.26 10.65 -10.69
CA GLY A 3 5.21 9.62 -10.27
C GLY A 3 5.41 9.50 -8.76
N GLU A 4 4.96 10.47 -7.95
CA GLU A 4 4.93 10.28 -6.50
C GLU A 4 3.91 9.22 -6.10
N ALA A 5 4.32 8.37 -5.16
CA ALA A 5 3.51 7.29 -4.65
C ALA A 5 3.35 7.38 -3.14
N LYS A 6 2.19 6.97 -2.65
CA LYS A 6 1.91 6.72 -1.23
C LYS A 6 1.46 5.28 -1.07
N ASN A 7 1.98 4.62 -0.04
CA ASN A 7 1.45 3.34 0.43
C ASN A 7 0.99 3.47 1.88
N THR A 8 -0.20 2.96 2.19
CA THR A 8 -0.78 2.94 3.54
C THR A 8 -0.87 1.50 4.02
N TYR A 9 -0.14 1.19 5.09
CA TYR A 9 -0.07 -0.15 5.66
C TYR A 9 -1.08 -0.32 6.80
N GLY A 10 -1.92 -1.35 6.69
CA GLY A 10 -2.86 -1.81 7.71
C GLY A 10 -2.98 -3.33 7.67
N THR A 11 -4.18 -3.89 7.81
CA THR A 11 -4.43 -5.34 7.60
C THR A 11 -3.98 -5.78 6.20
N GLY A 12 -4.34 -4.98 5.19
CA GLY A 12 -3.78 -4.99 3.84
C GLY A 12 -3.08 -3.66 3.54
N CYS A 13 -2.81 -3.38 2.27
CA CYS A 13 -2.26 -2.11 1.82
C CYS A 13 -3.06 -1.49 0.69
N PHE A 14 -3.06 -0.17 0.65
CA PHE A 14 -3.50 0.63 -0.49
C PHE A 14 -2.35 1.51 -0.95
N MET A 15 -2.01 1.40 -2.24
CA MET A 15 -1.01 2.21 -2.89
C MET A 15 -1.67 3.10 -3.93
N LEU A 16 -1.32 4.39 -3.91
CA LEU A 16 -1.74 5.36 -4.91
C LEU A 16 -0.50 5.97 -5.55
N ILE A 17 -0.50 6.07 -6.89
CA ILE A 17 0.55 6.73 -7.68
C ILE A 17 -0.09 7.89 -8.43
N ASN A 18 0.39 9.11 -8.19
CA ASN A 18 -0.08 10.32 -8.86
C ASN A 18 0.29 10.29 -10.35
N THR A 19 -0.68 10.46 -11.24
CA THR A 19 -0.46 10.48 -12.71
C THR A 19 -0.63 11.87 -13.33
N GLY A 20 -0.66 12.92 -12.51
CA GLY A 20 -0.93 14.29 -12.95
C GLY A 20 -2.34 14.43 -13.51
N ASN A 21 -2.51 15.34 -14.47
CA ASN A 21 -3.80 15.57 -15.12
C ASN A 21 -4.12 14.56 -16.25
N GLN A 22 -3.29 13.53 -16.41
CA GLN A 22 -3.49 12.48 -17.39
C GLN A 22 -4.16 11.26 -16.76
N ILE A 23 -5.22 10.80 -17.40
CA ILE A 23 -5.88 9.52 -17.09
C ILE A 23 -5.04 8.41 -17.69
N TYR A 24 -4.61 7.46 -16.86
CA TYR A 24 -3.90 6.27 -17.30
C TYR A 24 -4.75 5.03 -17.04
N GLU A 25 -5.17 4.34 -18.09
CA GLU A 25 -5.82 3.04 -17.97
C GLU A 25 -4.78 1.94 -17.70
N SER A 26 -4.96 1.20 -16.62
CA SER A 26 -4.03 0.14 -16.26
C SER A 26 -4.15 -1.06 -17.21
N LYS A 27 -3.00 -1.62 -17.62
CA LYS A 27 -2.92 -2.90 -18.31
C LYS A 27 -2.72 -4.10 -17.37
N ASN A 28 -2.63 -3.84 -16.06
CA ASN A 28 -2.32 -4.84 -15.03
C ASN A 28 -3.41 -4.92 -13.95
N GLY A 29 -4.63 -4.44 -14.24
CA GLY A 29 -5.76 -4.52 -13.32
C GLY A 29 -5.72 -3.52 -12.16
N LEU A 30 -4.86 -2.50 -12.22
CA LEU A 30 -4.93 -1.38 -11.27
C LEU A 30 -6.16 -0.51 -11.57
N LEU A 31 -6.69 0.13 -10.53
CA LEU A 31 -7.78 1.07 -10.68
C LEU A 31 -7.23 2.42 -11.16
N THR A 32 -7.90 3.01 -12.15
CA THR A 32 -7.70 4.41 -12.52
C THR A 32 -8.72 5.24 -11.76
N THR A 33 -8.25 6.21 -10.96
CA THR A 33 -9.12 6.98 -10.06
C THR A 33 -8.74 8.46 -10.03
N VAL A 34 -9.62 9.29 -9.47
CA VAL A 34 -9.29 10.69 -9.14
C VAL A 34 -8.45 10.68 -7.87
N GLY A 35 -7.26 11.28 -7.92
CA GLY A 35 -6.43 11.50 -6.74
C GLY A 35 -6.94 12.67 -5.91
N TYR A 36 -7.11 13.84 -6.55
CA TYR A 36 -7.71 15.03 -5.93
C TYR A 36 -8.09 16.08 -6.98
N GLN A 37 -8.91 17.05 -6.59
CA GLN A 37 -9.19 18.27 -7.34
C GLN A 37 -9.27 19.46 -6.36
N ILE A 38 -8.56 20.55 -6.65
CA ILE A 38 -8.48 21.72 -5.76
C ILE A 38 -9.20 22.90 -6.41
N GLY A 39 -10.40 23.20 -5.91
CA GLY A 39 -11.25 24.26 -6.47
C GLY A 39 -11.53 24.03 -7.96
N ASP A 40 -11.31 25.06 -8.76
CA ASP A 40 -11.56 25.02 -10.22
C ASP A 40 -10.35 24.51 -11.03
N GLN A 41 -9.29 24.02 -10.38
CA GLN A 41 -8.14 23.43 -11.08
C GLN A 41 -8.52 22.10 -11.72
N ASP A 42 -7.79 21.71 -12.78
CA ASP A 42 -7.92 20.40 -13.40
C ASP A 42 -7.68 19.29 -12.38
N ALA A 43 -8.50 18.23 -12.45
CA ALA A 43 -8.34 17.07 -11.60
C ALA A 43 -6.98 16.42 -11.81
N VAL A 44 -6.39 15.95 -10.70
CA VAL A 44 -5.20 15.11 -10.69
C VAL A 44 -5.64 13.68 -10.45
N TYR A 45 -5.21 12.77 -11.31
CA TYR A 45 -5.56 11.36 -11.29
C TYR A 45 -4.50 10.52 -10.58
N ALA A 46 -4.87 9.29 -10.27
CA ALA A 46 -3.98 8.30 -9.71
C ALA A 46 -4.25 6.91 -10.28
N LEU A 47 -3.19 6.08 -10.28
CA LEU A 47 -3.33 4.64 -10.32
C LEU A 47 -3.38 4.11 -8.88
N GLU A 48 -4.34 3.24 -8.60
CA GLU A 48 -4.53 2.63 -7.30
C GLU A 48 -4.39 1.10 -7.39
N GLY A 49 -3.62 0.54 -6.46
CA GLY A 49 -3.50 -0.91 -6.26
C GLY A 49 -3.64 -1.27 -4.80
N SER A 50 -4.07 -2.50 -4.53
CA SER A 50 -4.22 -3.00 -3.16
C SER A 50 -3.61 -4.39 -2.97
N ILE A 51 -3.16 -4.65 -1.76
CA ILE A 51 -2.65 -5.95 -1.31
C ILE A 51 -3.53 -6.37 -0.13
N ALA A 52 -4.14 -7.55 -0.21
CA ALA A 52 -5.10 -7.99 0.81
C ALA A 52 -4.42 -8.32 2.16
N ILE A 53 -3.22 -8.89 2.12
CA ILE A 53 -2.53 -9.44 3.28
C ILE A 53 -1.18 -8.74 3.48
N THR A 54 -1.10 -7.88 4.50
CA THR A 54 0.17 -7.24 4.92
C THR A 54 0.31 -7.29 6.44
N GLY A 55 -0.24 -6.34 7.20
CA GLY A 55 -0.25 -6.39 8.67
C GLY A 55 -1.03 -7.59 9.21
N ALA A 56 -2.01 -8.09 8.44
CA ALA A 56 -2.73 -9.33 8.75
C ALA A 56 -1.79 -10.54 8.87
N LEU A 57 -0.72 -10.59 8.06
CA LEU A 57 0.24 -11.69 8.14
C LEU A 57 1.00 -11.66 9.47
N VAL A 58 1.46 -10.48 9.88
CA VAL A 58 2.13 -10.31 11.18
C VAL A 58 1.19 -10.70 12.32
N GLN A 59 -0.09 -10.32 12.25
CA GLN A 59 -1.10 -10.75 13.22
C GLN A 59 -1.32 -12.27 13.20
N TRP A 60 -1.38 -12.88 12.03
CA TRP A 60 -1.56 -14.33 11.89
C TRP A 60 -0.37 -15.13 12.46
N LEU A 61 0.86 -14.65 12.29
CA LEU A 61 2.04 -15.26 12.92
C LEU A 61 1.93 -15.28 14.45
N ARG A 62 1.37 -14.22 15.05
CA ARG A 62 1.11 -14.11 16.49
C ARG A 62 -0.05 -15.01 16.93
N ASP A 63 -1.21 -14.81 16.31
CA ASP A 63 -2.48 -15.33 16.83
C ASP A 63 -2.73 -16.80 16.43
N ASN A 64 -2.23 -17.23 15.26
CA ASN A 64 -2.52 -18.56 14.73
C ASN A 64 -1.34 -19.53 14.86
N LEU A 65 -0.12 -19.06 14.60
CA LEU A 65 1.07 -19.91 14.74
C LEU A 65 1.78 -19.76 16.08
N GLY A 66 1.51 -18.68 16.84
CA GLY A 66 2.18 -18.44 18.11
C GLY A 66 3.69 -18.26 18.00
N ILE A 67 4.19 -17.78 16.85
CA ILE A 67 5.64 -17.62 16.58
C ILE A 67 6.19 -16.39 17.30
N ILE A 68 5.37 -15.34 17.43
CA ILE A 68 5.68 -14.10 18.13
C ILE A 68 4.59 -13.82 19.17
N GLU A 69 4.93 -13.13 20.26
CA GLU A 69 3.94 -12.75 21.29
C GLU A 69 3.34 -11.36 21.00
N SER A 70 4.13 -10.46 20.42
CA SER A 70 3.72 -9.12 20.01
C SER A 70 4.16 -8.81 18.58
N SER A 71 3.44 -7.90 17.89
CA SER A 71 3.77 -7.56 16.50
C SER A 71 5.13 -6.88 16.32
N SER A 72 5.70 -6.28 17.37
CA SER A 72 7.02 -5.64 17.32
C SER A 72 8.17 -6.64 17.20
N GLU A 73 8.02 -7.86 17.71
CA GLU A 73 9.08 -8.88 17.68
C GLU A 73 9.43 -9.34 16.26
N VAL A 74 8.51 -9.16 15.30
CA VAL A 74 8.73 -9.60 13.92
C VAL A 74 9.93 -8.90 13.28
N GLU A 75 10.22 -7.65 13.65
CA GLU A 75 11.35 -6.90 13.10
C GLU A 75 12.69 -7.48 13.56
N ASP A 76 12.83 -7.74 14.86
CA ASP A 76 14.06 -8.29 15.42
C ASP A 76 14.35 -9.70 14.88
N LEU A 77 13.31 -10.54 14.76
CA LEU A 77 13.43 -11.88 14.18
C LEU A 77 13.83 -11.83 12.70
N ALA A 78 13.21 -10.94 11.91
CA ALA A 78 13.55 -10.77 10.50
C ALA A 78 15.01 -10.34 10.33
N ARG A 79 15.53 -9.46 11.21
CA ARG A 79 16.92 -9.00 11.20
C ARG A 79 17.94 -10.02 11.71
N SER A 80 17.50 -11.15 12.26
CA SER A 80 18.40 -12.17 12.80
C SER A 80 19.06 -13.06 11.73
N VAL A 81 18.63 -12.93 10.48
CA VAL A 81 19.16 -13.65 9.31
C VAL A 81 19.68 -12.66 8.27
N ASP A 82 20.57 -13.10 7.39
CA ASP A 82 21.10 -12.29 6.28
C ASP A 82 19.99 -11.94 5.26
N ASP A 83 20.14 -10.77 4.60
CA ASP A 83 19.24 -10.26 3.54
C ASP A 83 19.32 -11.08 2.23
#